data_AF-A0A665UJT1-F1
#
_entry.id   AF-A0A665UJT1-F1
#
_cell.length_a   1.000
_cell.length_b   1.000
_cell.length_c   1.000
_cell.angle_alpha   90.00
_cell.angle_beta   90.00
_cell.angle_gamma   90.00
#
_symmetry.space_group_name_H-M   'P 1'
#
loop_
_entity.id
_entity.type
_entity.pdbx_description
1 polymer ?
#
loop_
_entity_poly.entity_id
_entity_poly.type
_entity_poly.pdbx_seq_one_letter_code
_entity_poly.pdbx_strand_id
1 'polypeptide(L)'
;MTSMSDVFCDNENGNNFLFKNNGDGIFVDVAKQAGVEDRYQHGRGVALADFNGDGKTDIVYGNWNGPHRLFLQGSNSMFRNVATGGFATPSPIRTVMVADFDNDKELEVFFNNIAYRGNAPNKLFRVSRRANADPLIQELHVGDAAEPQGRGTGGTVTDIDGDGQLDLLLAHGESAQQPISVFKVTQGSSNNWLRVIPRTQFGSFARGAKVTAFTNQSGAHTRIIDGGSGYLCEMEPVAHFGLGSDMVKVLEVSWPDGSTITRTVQAGEMNSVVEVSYPREGEMFTLASDTQCGKGFVVKNGHCAGRQTLSNLLNEMKYSFI
;
A
#
# COMPACT_ATOMS: atom_id res chain seq x y z
N MET A 1 -16.10 5.93 15.31
CA MET A 1 -16.55 5.00 14.26
C MET A 1 -15.44 3.97 14.11
N THR A 2 -15.73 2.71 14.37
CA THR A 2 -14.76 1.61 14.18
C THR A 2 -14.47 1.50 12.68
N SER A 3 -13.22 1.72 12.29
CA SER A 3 -12.76 1.49 10.92
C SER A 3 -12.70 -0.01 10.70
N MET A 4 -13.74 -0.59 10.10
CA MET A 4 -13.75 -2.00 9.73
C MET A 4 -13.22 -2.19 8.32
N SER A 5 -12.58 -3.33 8.07
CA SER A 5 -12.00 -3.62 6.76
C SER A 5 -13.09 -3.94 5.73
N ASP A 6 -13.02 -3.25 4.60
CA ASP A 6 -13.75 -3.56 3.38
C ASP A 6 -12.96 -4.59 2.54
N VAL A 7 -13.61 -5.20 1.55
CA VAL A 7 -12.97 -6.16 0.63
C VAL A 7 -13.13 -5.69 -0.81
N PHE A 8 -12.01 -5.50 -1.50
CA PHE A 8 -12.01 -5.28 -2.95
C PHE A 8 -11.60 -6.56 -3.67
N CYS A 9 -12.36 -6.94 -4.70
CA CYS A 9 -12.06 -8.08 -5.56
C CYS A 9 -12.03 -7.59 -7.00
N ASP A 10 -10.86 -7.70 -7.65
CA ASP A 10 -10.83 -7.62 -9.11
C ASP A 10 -11.28 -8.96 -9.72
N ASN A 11 -11.86 -8.91 -10.91
CA ASN A 11 -12.42 -10.10 -11.53
C ASN A 11 -11.99 -10.28 -12.97
N GLU A 12 -11.86 -11.54 -13.35
CA GLU A 12 -11.82 -11.94 -14.74
C GLU A 12 -13.24 -12.04 -15.30
N ASN A 13 -13.48 -11.44 -16.48
CA ASN A 13 -14.73 -11.56 -17.23
C ASN A 13 -15.97 -11.02 -16.48
N GLY A 14 -15.87 -9.84 -15.87
CA GLY A 14 -17.02 -9.22 -15.21
C GLY A 14 -16.68 -7.96 -14.43
N ASN A 15 -17.62 -7.58 -13.56
CA ASN A 15 -17.44 -6.46 -12.64
C ASN A 15 -16.43 -6.81 -11.55
N ASN A 16 -15.58 -5.85 -11.19
CA ASN A 16 -14.94 -5.85 -9.89
C ASN A 16 -16.00 -5.59 -8.79
N PHE A 17 -15.71 -6.06 -7.58
CA PHE A 17 -16.56 -5.85 -6.41
C PHE A 17 -15.83 -5.03 -5.35
N LEU A 18 -16.57 -4.21 -4.63
CA LEU A 18 -16.11 -3.53 -3.42
C LEU A 18 -17.16 -3.75 -2.36
N PHE A 19 -16.88 -4.70 -1.47
CA PHE A 19 -17.77 -5.09 -0.40
C PHE A 19 -17.49 -4.23 0.82
N LYS A 20 -18.40 -3.29 1.09
CA LYS A 20 -18.37 -2.48 2.32
C LYS A 20 -18.83 -3.31 3.50
N ASN A 21 -18.05 -3.34 4.57
CA ASN A 21 -18.41 -4.03 5.80
C ASN A 21 -19.32 -3.14 6.67
N ASN A 22 -20.54 -3.62 6.96
CA ASN A 22 -21.49 -2.91 7.83
C ASN A 22 -21.22 -3.12 9.32
N GLY A 23 -20.32 -4.04 9.67
CA GLY A 23 -19.87 -4.32 11.03
C GLY A 23 -20.73 -5.29 11.84
N ASP A 24 -21.74 -5.85 11.21
CA ASP A 24 -22.61 -6.92 11.70
C ASP A 24 -22.34 -8.25 10.97
N GLY A 25 -21.22 -8.33 10.23
CA GLY A 25 -20.89 -9.46 9.37
C GLY A 25 -21.58 -9.42 8.01
N ILE A 26 -22.38 -8.39 7.71
CA ILE A 26 -23.00 -8.19 6.41
C ILE A 26 -22.11 -7.29 5.55
N PHE A 27 -21.87 -7.74 4.33
CA PHE A 27 -21.14 -7.01 3.31
C PHE A 27 -22.07 -6.56 2.19
N VAL A 28 -21.93 -5.31 1.75
CA VAL A 28 -22.72 -4.74 0.65
C VAL A 28 -21.80 -4.36 -0.49
N ASP A 29 -22.09 -4.87 -1.70
CA ASP A 29 -21.37 -4.44 -2.89
C ASP A 29 -21.72 -2.99 -3.24
N VAL A 30 -20.70 -2.14 -3.24
CA VAL A 30 -20.75 -0.72 -3.56
C VAL A 30 -19.84 -0.36 -4.73
N ALA A 31 -19.31 -1.32 -5.50
CA ALA A 31 -18.30 -1.07 -6.54
C ALA A 31 -18.72 -0.02 -7.56
N LYS A 32 -19.98 -0.10 -8.02
CA LYS A 32 -20.54 0.83 -9.00
C LYS A 32 -20.69 2.23 -8.42
N GLN A 33 -21.21 2.33 -7.20
CA GLN A 33 -21.37 3.59 -6.50
C GLN A 33 -20.01 4.21 -6.26
N ALA A 34 -19.02 3.44 -5.80
CA ALA A 34 -17.67 3.90 -5.51
C ALA A 34 -16.82 4.18 -6.76
N GLY A 35 -17.26 3.78 -7.95
CA GLY A 35 -16.56 4.05 -9.21
C GLY A 35 -15.44 3.06 -9.57
N VAL A 36 -15.44 1.86 -8.96
CA VAL A 36 -14.41 0.82 -9.16
C VAL A 36 -14.92 -0.45 -9.86
N GLU A 37 -16.17 -0.48 -10.31
CA GLU A 37 -16.82 -1.65 -10.97
C GLU A 37 -16.04 -2.17 -12.20
N ASP A 38 -15.40 -1.29 -12.98
CA ASP A 38 -14.56 -1.57 -14.17
C ASP A 38 -15.01 -2.76 -15.06
N ARG A 39 -16.33 -2.85 -15.29
CA ARG A 39 -17.08 -3.99 -15.87
C ARG A 39 -16.57 -4.65 -17.16
N TYR A 40 -15.68 -4.01 -17.88
CA TYR A 40 -15.22 -4.43 -19.21
C TYR A 40 -13.76 -4.86 -19.23
N GLN A 41 -13.15 -4.99 -18.06
CA GLN A 41 -11.76 -5.38 -17.94
C GLN A 41 -11.64 -6.76 -17.27
N HIS A 42 -10.41 -7.26 -17.25
CA HIS A 42 -10.09 -8.58 -16.74
C HIS A 42 -9.00 -8.42 -15.69
N GLY A 43 -9.40 -8.20 -14.45
CA GLY A 43 -8.51 -8.07 -13.30
C GLY A 43 -7.61 -9.30 -13.11
N ARG A 44 -6.47 -9.09 -12.47
CA ARG A 44 -5.44 -10.11 -12.24
C ARG A 44 -4.73 -9.90 -10.91
N GLY A 45 -3.99 -8.81 -10.80
CA GLY A 45 -3.20 -8.49 -9.61
C GLY A 45 -3.62 -7.14 -9.07
N VAL A 46 -3.76 -7.07 -7.76
CA VAL A 46 -4.13 -5.86 -7.00
C VAL A 46 -3.17 -5.64 -5.86
N ALA A 47 -2.91 -4.38 -5.55
CA ALA A 47 -2.20 -3.94 -4.35
C ALA A 47 -2.84 -2.68 -3.76
N LEU A 48 -2.65 -2.49 -2.46
CA LEU A 48 -3.22 -1.39 -1.68
C LEU A 48 -2.11 -0.52 -1.10
N ALA A 49 -2.23 0.79 -1.24
CA ALA A 49 -1.26 1.73 -0.67
C ALA A 49 -1.88 3.12 -0.47
N ASP A 50 -1.13 4.02 0.15
CA ASP A 50 -1.46 5.45 0.27
C ASP A 50 -0.53 6.25 -0.67
N PHE A 51 -0.93 6.34 -1.94
CA PHE A 51 -0.09 6.87 -3.03
C PHE A 51 -0.01 8.39 -3.01
N ASN A 52 -1.04 9.06 -2.48
CA ASN A 52 -1.07 10.53 -2.39
C ASN A 52 -0.70 11.06 -1.00
N GLY A 53 -0.57 10.19 0.02
CA GLY A 53 -0.19 10.57 1.38
C GLY A 53 -1.33 11.19 2.20
N ASP A 54 -2.59 10.99 1.81
CA ASP A 54 -3.75 11.53 2.53
C ASP A 54 -4.25 10.61 3.66
N GLY A 55 -3.60 9.46 3.86
CA GLY A 55 -3.91 8.49 4.90
C GLY A 55 -5.06 7.55 4.57
N LYS A 56 -5.63 7.65 3.35
CA LYS A 56 -6.63 6.72 2.83
C LYS A 56 -5.98 5.59 2.03
N THR A 57 -6.76 4.54 1.81
CA THR A 57 -6.31 3.37 1.04
C THR A 57 -6.72 3.52 -0.40
N ASP A 58 -5.73 3.69 -1.26
CA ASP A 58 -5.84 3.70 -2.71
C ASP A 58 -5.67 2.28 -3.27
N ILE A 59 -6.11 2.08 -4.52
CA ILE A 59 -6.10 0.76 -5.18
C ILE A 59 -5.29 0.88 -6.47
N VAL A 60 -4.29 0.02 -6.64
CA VAL A 60 -3.66 -0.22 -7.95
C VAL A 60 -3.97 -1.63 -8.38
N TYR A 61 -4.39 -1.82 -9.63
CA TYR A 61 -4.58 -3.17 -10.14
C TYR A 61 -4.40 -3.26 -11.66
N GLY A 62 -4.07 -4.47 -12.12
CA GLY A 62 -3.68 -4.76 -13.49
C GLY A 62 -4.76 -5.52 -14.25
N ASN A 63 -5.04 -5.08 -15.48
CA ASN A 63 -5.95 -5.75 -16.40
C ASN A 63 -5.23 -6.55 -17.49
N TRP A 64 -5.66 -7.80 -17.71
CA TRP A 64 -5.14 -8.66 -18.77
C TRP A 64 -5.43 -8.07 -20.17
N ASN A 65 -4.38 -7.59 -20.84
CA ASN A 65 -4.45 -6.90 -22.13
C ASN A 65 -5.46 -5.73 -22.17
N GLY A 66 -5.78 -5.19 -21.00
CA GLY A 66 -6.61 -4.01 -20.81
C GLY A 66 -5.81 -2.90 -20.13
N PRO A 67 -6.29 -1.65 -20.11
CA PRO A 67 -5.54 -0.58 -19.49
C PRO A 67 -5.49 -0.78 -17.97
N HIS A 68 -4.31 -0.62 -17.36
CA HIS A 68 -4.13 -0.72 -15.90
C HIS A 68 -4.76 0.47 -15.17
N ARG A 69 -4.97 0.35 -13.86
CA ARG A 69 -5.66 1.36 -13.04
C ARG A 69 -4.88 1.72 -11.80
N LEU A 70 -4.93 2.98 -11.44
CA LEU A 70 -4.52 3.51 -10.15
C LEU A 70 -5.65 4.42 -9.67
N PHE A 71 -6.38 3.98 -8.65
CA PHE A 71 -7.54 4.65 -8.09
C PHE A 71 -7.17 5.33 -6.78
N LEU A 72 -7.34 6.65 -6.72
CA LEU A 72 -7.22 7.40 -5.47
C LEU A 72 -8.55 7.47 -4.74
N GLN A 73 -8.56 7.25 -3.44
CA GLN A 73 -9.76 7.34 -2.61
C GLN A 73 -10.06 8.80 -2.22
N GLY A 74 -11.26 9.25 -2.59
CA GLY A 74 -11.82 10.55 -2.22
C GLY A 74 -12.36 10.61 -0.79
N SER A 75 -12.79 11.80 -0.36
CA SER A 75 -13.38 12.02 0.97
C SER A 75 -14.78 11.41 1.15
N ASN A 76 -15.46 11.05 0.07
CA ASN A 76 -16.81 10.49 0.04
C ASN A 76 -16.83 8.98 -0.26
N SER A 77 -15.71 8.28 -0.02
CA SER A 77 -15.52 6.86 -0.35
C SER A 77 -15.66 6.53 -1.86
N MET A 78 -15.62 7.55 -2.71
CA MET A 78 -15.51 7.39 -4.17
C MET A 78 -14.06 7.25 -4.57
N PHE A 79 -13.81 6.55 -5.65
CA PHE A 79 -12.49 6.39 -6.24
C PHE A 79 -12.40 7.08 -7.58
N ARG A 80 -11.22 7.61 -7.89
CA ARG A 80 -10.93 8.25 -9.17
C ARG A 80 -9.66 7.67 -9.77
N ASN A 81 -9.75 7.19 -11.00
CA ASN A 81 -8.58 6.69 -11.73
C ASN A 81 -7.66 7.85 -12.13
N VAL A 82 -6.37 7.72 -11.84
CA VAL A 82 -5.29 8.66 -12.19
C VAL A 82 -4.21 8.03 -13.06
N ALA A 83 -4.35 6.75 -13.43
CA ALA A 83 -3.43 6.09 -14.36
C ALA A 83 -3.44 6.79 -15.73
N THR A 84 -2.25 7.16 -16.22
CA THR A 84 -2.07 7.83 -17.51
C THR A 84 -0.82 7.32 -18.24
N GLY A 85 -0.69 7.63 -19.53
CA GLY A 85 0.52 7.35 -20.31
C GLY A 85 0.96 5.89 -20.30
N GLY A 86 2.26 5.66 -20.12
CA GLY A 86 2.87 4.33 -20.08
C GLY A 86 2.29 3.41 -19.00
N PHE A 87 1.85 3.97 -17.86
CA PHE A 87 1.26 3.22 -16.76
C PHE A 87 -0.07 2.58 -17.15
N ALA A 88 -0.93 3.30 -17.87
CA ALA A 88 -2.22 2.79 -18.33
C ALA A 88 -2.11 1.89 -19.57
N THR A 89 -0.91 1.65 -20.11
CA THR A 89 -0.75 0.89 -21.35
C THR A 89 -1.12 -0.57 -21.15
N PRO A 90 -2.01 -1.14 -21.97
CA PRO A 90 -2.35 -2.56 -21.88
C PRO A 90 -1.15 -3.49 -22.02
N SER A 91 -1.11 -4.52 -21.18
CA SER A 91 -0.07 -5.56 -21.21
C SER A 91 -0.63 -6.89 -20.70
N PRO A 92 0.02 -8.03 -21.01
CA PRO A 92 -0.39 -9.33 -20.48
C PRO A 92 0.07 -9.51 -19.04
N ILE A 93 -0.51 -8.69 -18.16
CA ILE A 93 -0.18 -8.63 -16.74
C ILE A 93 -0.60 -9.91 -16.01
N ARG A 94 0.19 -10.28 -15.01
CA ARG A 94 -0.10 -11.36 -14.07
C ARG A 94 -0.29 -10.83 -12.68
N THR A 95 0.68 -10.10 -12.17
CA THR A 95 0.62 -9.54 -10.83
C THR A 95 1.08 -8.09 -10.80
N VAL A 96 0.60 -7.38 -9.79
CA VAL A 96 0.98 -6.01 -9.46
C VAL A 96 1.56 -6.02 -8.06
N MET A 97 2.72 -5.40 -7.89
CA MET A 97 3.46 -5.39 -6.64
C MET A 97 3.82 -3.94 -6.30
N VAL A 98 3.73 -3.57 -5.03
CA VAL A 98 4.00 -2.20 -4.56
C VAL A 98 5.01 -2.25 -3.43
N ALA A 99 6.10 -1.51 -3.59
CA ALA A 99 7.20 -1.47 -2.63
C ALA A 99 8.00 -0.16 -2.76
N ASP A 100 8.72 0.20 -1.73
CA ASP A 100 9.72 1.28 -1.73
C ASP A 100 11.09 0.59 -1.89
N PHE A 101 11.50 0.33 -3.14
CA PHE A 101 12.62 -0.58 -3.43
C PHE A 101 13.97 0.04 -3.05
N ASP A 102 14.13 1.34 -3.28
CA ASP A 102 15.36 2.07 -3.02
C ASP A 102 15.33 2.88 -1.72
N ASN A 103 14.38 2.57 -0.84
CA ASN A 103 14.23 3.20 0.47
C ASN A 103 14.14 4.73 0.42
N ASP A 104 13.61 5.31 -0.66
CA ASP A 104 13.67 6.74 -0.93
C ASP A 104 12.45 7.54 -0.43
N LYS A 105 11.47 6.84 0.17
CA LYS A 105 10.15 7.30 0.69
C LYS A 105 9.02 7.21 -0.33
N GLU A 106 9.32 6.99 -1.60
CA GLU A 106 8.34 6.88 -2.66
C GLU A 106 7.96 5.42 -2.89
N LEU A 107 6.76 5.20 -3.42
CA LEU A 107 6.32 3.84 -3.74
C LEU A 107 6.51 3.59 -5.22
N GLU A 108 7.12 2.47 -5.55
CA GLU A 108 7.10 1.92 -6.88
C GLU A 108 6.00 0.89 -7.04
N VAL A 109 5.45 0.85 -8.25
CA VAL A 109 4.54 -0.17 -8.75
C VAL A 109 5.29 -1.00 -9.79
N PHE A 110 5.48 -2.29 -9.51
CA PHE A 110 6.03 -3.26 -10.44
C PHE A 110 4.91 -4.07 -11.11
N PHE A 111 4.93 -4.09 -12.44
CA PHE A 111 4.04 -4.87 -13.28
C PHE A 111 4.76 -6.11 -13.80
N ASN A 112 4.35 -7.28 -13.33
CA ASN A 112 4.85 -8.56 -13.81
C ASN A 112 4.01 -9.06 -14.98
N ASN A 113 4.64 -9.27 -16.13
CA ASN A 113 4.02 -9.69 -17.36
C ASN A 113 4.38 -11.14 -17.73
N ILE A 114 3.54 -11.75 -18.57
CA ILE A 114 3.81 -13.06 -19.17
C ILE A 114 4.06 -12.92 -20.68
N ALA A 115 5.20 -13.41 -21.13
CA ALA A 115 5.53 -13.57 -22.55
C ALA A 115 4.89 -14.85 -23.12
N TYR A 116 3.69 -14.73 -23.68
CA TYR A 116 2.91 -15.87 -24.23
C TYR A 116 2.62 -15.77 -25.74
N ARG A 117 2.61 -14.55 -26.31
CA ARG A 117 2.39 -14.29 -27.75
C ARG A 117 3.49 -13.44 -28.39
N GLY A 118 4.59 -13.25 -27.67
CA GLY A 118 5.68 -12.35 -28.02
C GLY A 118 6.26 -11.71 -26.77
N ASN A 119 7.19 -10.78 -26.97
CA ASN A 119 7.88 -10.11 -25.88
C ASN A 119 6.88 -9.29 -25.06
N ALA A 120 6.94 -9.45 -23.74
CA ALA A 120 6.12 -8.69 -22.80
C ALA A 120 6.97 -8.33 -21.58
N PRO A 121 7.79 -7.27 -21.67
CA PRO A 121 8.68 -6.91 -20.57
C PRO A 121 7.90 -6.47 -19.34
N ASN A 122 8.41 -6.81 -18.16
CA ASN A 122 7.98 -6.21 -16.91
C ASN A 122 8.23 -4.70 -16.92
N LYS A 123 7.48 -3.97 -16.09
CA LYS A 123 7.61 -2.51 -15.98
C LYS A 123 7.66 -2.08 -14.53
N LEU A 124 8.35 -0.98 -14.26
CA LEU A 124 8.44 -0.36 -12.94
C LEU A 124 8.05 1.11 -13.06
N PHE A 125 7.22 1.59 -12.14
CA PHE A 125 6.78 2.97 -12.10
C PHE A 125 6.91 3.53 -10.70
N ARG A 126 7.57 4.68 -10.54
CA ARG A 126 7.55 5.45 -9.30
C ARG A 126 6.30 6.29 -9.23
N VAL A 127 5.67 6.33 -8.06
CA VAL A 127 4.49 7.15 -7.76
C VAL A 127 4.86 8.16 -6.68
N SER A 128 5.26 9.35 -7.13
CA SER A 128 5.79 10.42 -6.28
C SER A 128 4.67 11.33 -5.77
N ARG A 129 4.64 11.57 -4.46
CA ARG A 129 3.63 12.43 -3.82
C ARG A 129 3.81 13.88 -4.27
N ARG A 130 2.70 14.59 -4.51
CA ARG A 130 2.72 16.03 -4.82
C ARG A 130 1.72 16.78 -3.95
N ALA A 131 2.16 17.93 -3.43
CA ALA A 131 1.27 18.80 -2.66
C ALA A 131 0.17 19.36 -3.56
N ASN A 132 -1.10 19.16 -3.15
CA ASN A 132 -2.28 19.69 -3.83
C ASN A 132 -2.45 19.25 -5.29
N ALA A 133 -1.90 18.09 -5.67
CA ALA A 133 -2.02 17.53 -7.01
C ALA A 133 -2.01 16.01 -6.95
N ASP A 134 -2.47 15.38 -8.04
CA ASP A 134 -2.31 13.93 -8.22
C ASP A 134 -0.83 13.54 -8.14
N PRO A 135 -0.48 12.33 -7.67
CA PRO A 135 0.90 11.90 -7.65
C PRO A 135 1.49 11.90 -9.08
N LEU A 136 2.79 12.14 -9.18
CA LEU A 136 3.51 12.02 -10.43
C LEU A 136 3.84 10.54 -10.65
N ILE A 137 3.45 10.01 -11.80
CA ILE A 137 3.76 8.63 -12.21
C ILE A 137 4.90 8.68 -13.22
N GLN A 138 6.03 8.06 -12.89
CA GLN A 138 7.22 8.02 -13.74
C GLN A 138 7.63 6.57 -14.02
N GLU A 139 7.72 6.19 -15.30
CA GLU A 139 8.30 4.90 -15.70
C GLU A 139 9.81 4.91 -15.42
N LEU A 140 10.29 3.89 -14.73
CA LEU A 140 11.70 3.68 -14.40
C LEU A 140 12.30 2.56 -15.24
N HIS A 141 13.62 2.58 -15.39
CA HIS A 141 14.34 1.45 -15.96
C HIS A 141 14.42 0.32 -14.93
N VAL A 142 13.71 -0.76 -15.20
CA VAL A 142 13.62 -1.94 -14.32
C VAL A 142 14.87 -2.85 -14.40
N GLY A 143 15.82 -2.55 -15.30
CA GLY A 143 17.07 -3.29 -15.45
C GLY A 143 16.85 -4.74 -15.90
N ASP A 144 17.60 -5.67 -15.31
CA ASP A 144 17.54 -7.10 -15.65
C ASP A 144 16.17 -7.71 -15.38
N ALA A 145 15.42 -7.14 -14.43
CA ALA A 145 14.04 -7.56 -14.14
C ALA A 145 13.05 -7.22 -15.25
N ALA A 146 13.47 -6.60 -16.37
CA ALA A 146 12.63 -6.38 -17.54
C ALA A 146 12.13 -7.68 -18.16
N GLU A 147 12.94 -8.75 -18.13
CA GLU A 147 12.60 -10.10 -18.61
C GLU A 147 11.58 -10.15 -19.78
N PRO A 148 11.90 -9.62 -20.98
CA PRO A 148 10.93 -9.55 -22.08
C PRO A 148 10.39 -10.90 -22.55
N GLN A 149 11.08 -12.00 -22.23
CA GLN A 149 10.66 -13.38 -22.48
C GLN A 149 10.22 -14.12 -21.20
N GLY A 150 10.09 -13.41 -20.07
CA GLY A 150 9.69 -13.98 -18.80
C GLY A 150 8.25 -14.48 -18.88
N ARG A 151 8.00 -15.73 -18.48
CA ARG A 151 6.64 -16.27 -18.38
C ARG A 151 6.14 -16.16 -16.95
N GLY A 152 6.03 -14.91 -16.49
CA GLY A 152 5.68 -14.57 -15.12
C GLY A 152 4.38 -15.25 -14.71
N THR A 153 4.32 -15.67 -13.45
CA THR A 153 3.10 -16.25 -12.85
C THR A 153 2.73 -15.59 -11.53
N GLY A 154 3.69 -14.91 -10.90
CA GLY A 154 3.57 -14.28 -9.61
C GLY A 154 4.95 -13.79 -9.16
N GLY A 155 4.96 -13.04 -8.06
CA GLY A 155 6.20 -12.55 -7.47
C GLY A 155 5.98 -12.08 -6.05
N THR A 156 7.07 -11.84 -5.33
CA THR A 156 7.02 -11.28 -3.98
C THR A 156 8.18 -10.31 -3.80
N VAL A 157 7.97 -9.35 -2.93
CA VAL A 157 8.97 -8.37 -2.50
C VAL A 157 9.25 -8.60 -1.03
N THR A 158 10.51 -8.81 -0.68
CA THR A 158 10.94 -9.13 0.68
C THR A 158 12.42 -8.81 0.83
N ASP A 159 12.84 -8.41 2.02
CA ASP A 159 14.25 -8.28 2.38
C ASP A 159 14.74 -9.67 2.84
N ILE A 160 15.35 -10.42 1.92
CA ILE A 160 15.64 -11.85 2.09
C ILE A 160 16.92 -12.09 2.90
N ASP A 161 17.86 -11.14 2.88
CA ASP A 161 19.15 -11.25 3.55
C ASP A 161 19.25 -10.39 4.81
N GLY A 162 18.23 -9.60 5.12
CA GLY A 162 18.11 -8.81 6.35
C GLY A 162 18.92 -7.52 6.33
N ASP A 163 19.29 -7.01 5.16
CA ASP A 163 20.02 -5.76 5.02
C ASP A 163 19.12 -4.51 4.99
N GLY A 164 17.79 -4.72 4.92
CA GLY A 164 16.79 -3.67 4.90
C GLY A 164 16.49 -3.08 3.54
N GLN A 165 17.13 -3.59 2.49
CA GLN A 165 16.78 -3.34 1.11
C GLN A 165 15.81 -4.43 0.65
N LEU A 166 14.76 -4.05 -0.06
CA LEU A 166 13.79 -5.03 -0.56
C LEU A 166 14.31 -5.69 -1.84
N ASP A 167 14.27 -7.02 -1.87
CA ASP A 167 14.54 -7.84 -3.06
C ASP A 167 13.25 -8.18 -3.81
N LEU A 168 13.37 -8.40 -5.11
CA LEU A 168 12.28 -8.88 -5.96
C LEU A 168 12.50 -10.34 -6.35
N LEU A 169 11.52 -11.19 -6.05
CA LEU A 169 11.50 -12.58 -6.49
C LEU A 169 10.37 -12.79 -7.50
N LEU A 170 10.69 -13.35 -8.65
CA LEU A 170 9.72 -13.65 -9.71
C LEU A 170 9.63 -15.15 -9.96
N ALA A 171 8.40 -15.66 -9.88
CA ALA A 171 8.06 -17.01 -10.29
C ALA A 171 7.69 -17.03 -11.77
N HIS A 172 8.15 -18.06 -12.45
CA HIS A 172 7.85 -18.34 -13.85
C HIS A 172 7.31 -19.76 -13.98
N GLY A 173 6.63 -20.04 -15.08
CA GLY A 173 6.33 -21.44 -15.42
C GLY A 173 5.00 -21.73 -16.08
N GLU A 174 4.10 -20.76 -16.20
CA GLU A 174 2.72 -21.05 -16.62
C GLU A 174 2.64 -21.63 -18.03
N SER A 175 3.40 -21.07 -18.97
CA SER A 175 3.37 -21.52 -20.38
C SER A 175 4.55 -22.41 -20.77
N ALA A 176 5.58 -22.53 -19.92
CA ALA A 176 6.73 -23.43 -20.06
C ALA A 176 7.70 -23.23 -18.89
N GLN A 177 8.59 -24.22 -18.66
CA GLN A 177 9.61 -24.18 -17.63
C GLN A 177 10.57 -22.98 -17.78
N GLN A 178 10.71 -22.22 -16.70
CA GLN A 178 11.71 -21.17 -16.51
C GLN A 178 12.12 -21.14 -15.03
N PRO A 179 13.37 -20.73 -14.71
CA PRO A 179 13.83 -20.65 -13.33
C PRO A 179 13.11 -19.53 -12.57
N ILE A 180 13.18 -19.57 -11.23
CA ILE A 180 12.86 -18.40 -10.40
C ILE A 180 13.98 -17.38 -10.59
N SER A 181 13.61 -16.12 -10.74
CA SER A 181 14.55 -15.00 -10.78
C SER A 181 14.53 -14.26 -9.44
N VAL A 182 15.71 -13.86 -8.97
CA VAL A 182 15.90 -13.04 -7.78
C VAL A 182 16.70 -11.82 -8.18
N PHE A 183 16.15 -10.64 -7.92
CA PHE A 183 16.77 -9.36 -8.24
C PHE A 183 17.04 -8.60 -6.95
N LYS A 184 18.32 -8.34 -6.70
CA LYS A 184 18.76 -7.47 -5.62
C LYS A 184 18.69 -6.03 -6.07
N VAL A 185 17.99 -5.21 -5.30
CA VAL A 185 18.09 -3.76 -5.44
C VAL A 185 19.41 -3.32 -4.80
N THR A 186 20.05 -2.28 -5.34
CA THR A 186 21.32 -1.76 -4.79
C THR A 186 21.27 -0.26 -4.56
N GLN A 187 20.32 0.43 -5.17
CA GLN A 187 20.08 1.86 -5.04
C GLN A 187 19.56 2.17 -3.64
N GLY A 188 20.10 3.17 -2.96
CA GLY A 188 19.57 3.59 -1.66
C GLY A 188 19.92 2.67 -0.49
N SER A 189 20.96 1.83 -0.61
CA SER A 189 21.47 1.01 0.50
C SER A 189 21.96 1.81 1.72
N SER A 190 22.23 3.11 1.55
CA SER A 190 22.55 4.03 2.65
C SER A 190 21.33 4.72 3.25
N ASN A 191 20.14 4.52 2.69
CA ASN A 191 18.91 5.14 3.17
C ASN A 191 18.43 4.44 4.44
N ASN A 192 17.85 5.23 5.33
CA ASN A 192 17.17 4.73 6.50
C ASN A 192 15.92 3.95 6.07
N TRP A 193 15.57 2.98 6.91
CA TRP A 193 14.39 2.16 6.74
C TRP A 193 13.82 1.74 8.10
N LEU A 194 12.59 1.24 8.09
CA LEU A 194 11.97 0.62 9.25
C LEU A 194 10.98 -0.44 8.77
N ARG A 195 11.07 -1.66 9.30
CA ARG A 195 10.13 -2.75 9.02
C ARG A 195 9.29 -3.03 10.26
N VAL A 196 7.97 -3.05 10.10
CA VAL A 196 7.04 -3.23 11.23
C VAL A 196 6.16 -4.45 11.00
N ILE A 197 6.18 -5.38 11.95
CA ILE A 197 5.38 -6.60 11.94
C ILE A 197 4.26 -6.48 12.98
N PRO A 198 3.03 -6.12 12.58
CA PRO A 198 1.90 -6.12 13.49
C PRO A 198 1.41 -7.56 13.75
N ARG A 199 1.20 -7.91 15.01
CA ARG A 199 0.70 -9.22 15.46
C ARG A 199 -0.77 -9.15 15.86
N THR A 200 -1.50 -10.26 15.73
CA THR A 200 -2.84 -10.42 16.30
C THR A 200 -2.75 -10.75 17.79
N GLN A 201 -3.89 -10.76 18.49
CA GLN A 201 -3.97 -11.21 19.89
C GLN A 201 -3.42 -12.64 20.13
N PHE A 202 -3.34 -13.45 19.08
CA PHE A 202 -2.84 -14.83 19.13
C PHE A 202 -1.44 -14.98 18.53
N GLY A 203 -0.75 -13.89 18.20
CA GLY A 203 0.63 -13.90 17.68
C GLY A 203 0.77 -14.16 16.17
N SER A 204 -0.33 -14.33 15.43
CA SER A 204 -0.29 -14.41 13.96
C SER A 204 0.01 -13.04 13.35
N PHE A 205 0.42 -13.00 12.08
CA PHE A 205 0.51 -11.75 11.33
C PHE A 205 -0.87 -11.08 11.20
N ALA A 206 -0.93 -9.78 11.44
CA ALA A 206 -2.19 -9.03 11.45
C ALA A 206 -2.60 -8.55 10.05
N ARG A 207 -3.10 -9.46 9.22
CA ARG A 207 -3.72 -9.11 7.92
C ARG A 207 -4.89 -8.14 8.14
N GLY A 208 -5.00 -7.14 7.28
CA GLY A 208 -5.92 -6.01 7.36
C GLY A 208 -5.46 -4.87 8.29
N ALA A 209 -4.36 -5.02 9.04
CA ALA A 209 -3.84 -3.94 9.86
C ALA A 209 -3.26 -2.81 8.99
N LYS A 210 -3.42 -1.58 9.49
CA LYS A 210 -2.79 -0.38 8.92
C LYS A 210 -1.70 0.09 9.85
N VAL A 211 -0.51 0.31 9.30
CA VAL A 211 0.66 0.82 10.02
C VAL A 211 0.98 2.20 9.48
N THR A 212 0.97 3.20 10.36
CA THR A 212 1.30 4.60 10.04
C THR A 212 2.58 5.00 10.76
N ALA A 213 3.60 5.37 9.99
CA ALA A 213 4.85 5.94 10.48
C ALA A 213 4.82 7.47 10.34
N PHE A 214 4.86 8.19 11.46
CA PHE A 214 5.00 9.64 11.47
C PHE A 214 6.47 10.01 11.56
N THR A 215 6.99 10.64 10.51
CA THR A 215 8.41 10.95 10.34
C THR A 215 8.77 12.35 10.82
N ASN A 216 10.06 12.67 10.97
CA ASN A 216 10.48 14.02 11.37
C ASN A 216 10.09 15.08 10.34
N GLN A 217 10.24 14.77 9.05
CA GLN A 217 10.21 15.78 7.99
C GLN A 217 9.17 15.51 6.91
N SER A 218 8.96 14.25 6.56
CA SER A 218 8.20 13.81 5.38
C SER A 218 6.71 13.56 5.68
N GLY A 219 6.32 13.70 6.94
CA GLY A 219 4.95 13.51 7.42
C GLY A 219 4.61 12.04 7.65
N ALA A 220 3.35 11.67 7.41
CA ALA A 220 2.86 10.32 7.64
C ALA A 220 3.05 9.43 6.41
N HIS A 221 3.55 8.22 6.64
CA HIS A 221 3.62 7.16 5.65
C HIS A 221 2.76 6.01 6.14
N THR A 222 1.90 5.49 5.29
CA THR A 222 0.94 4.45 5.64
C THR A 222 1.24 3.19 4.83
N ARG A 223 1.15 2.03 5.48
CA ARG A 223 1.20 0.70 4.85
C ARG A 223 0.03 -0.13 5.32
N ILE A 224 -0.50 -0.96 4.44
CA ILE A 224 -1.59 -1.89 4.72
C ILE A 224 -0.99 -3.29 4.67
N ILE A 225 -1.26 -4.11 5.68
CA ILE A 225 -0.91 -5.53 5.64
C ILE A 225 -2.02 -6.25 4.89
N ASP A 226 -1.92 -6.34 3.57
CA ASP A 226 -2.91 -7.06 2.76
C ASP A 226 -2.88 -8.57 3.06
N GLY A 227 -4.00 -9.27 2.84
CA GLY A 227 -4.11 -10.74 2.95
C GLY A 227 -4.03 -11.46 1.60
N GLY A 228 -3.45 -10.80 0.60
CA GLY A 228 -3.44 -11.25 -0.78
C GLY A 228 -3.00 -10.11 -1.70
N SER A 229 -1.83 -10.27 -2.32
CA SER A 229 -1.17 -9.27 -3.15
C SER A 229 -0.67 -9.93 -4.43
N GLY A 230 -1.58 -10.02 -5.40
CA GLY A 230 -1.28 -10.53 -6.73
C GLY A 230 -1.91 -11.85 -7.11
N TYR A 231 -1.65 -12.26 -8.36
CA TYR A 231 -2.12 -13.53 -8.91
C TYR A 231 -1.21 -14.67 -8.43
N LEU A 232 -1.78 -15.64 -7.70
CA LEU A 232 -1.10 -16.83 -7.19
C LEU A 232 0.15 -16.55 -6.33
N CYS A 233 0.24 -15.37 -5.72
CA CYS A 233 1.34 -14.96 -4.86
C CYS A 233 0.86 -14.09 -3.69
N GLU A 234 1.73 -13.91 -2.70
CA GLU A 234 1.47 -13.06 -1.54
C GLU A 234 2.77 -12.35 -1.13
N MET A 235 2.63 -11.07 -0.76
CA MET A 235 3.70 -10.29 -0.14
C MET A 235 3.94 -10.72 1.30
N GLU A 236 5.16 -10.46 1.77
CA GLU A 236 5.44 -10.58 3.19
C GLU A 236 4.47 -9.70 4.01
N PRO A 237 3.94 -10.20 5.15
CA PRO A 237 3.05 -9.43 6.02
C PRO A 237 3.81 -8.41 6.88
N VAL A 238 4.60 -7.55 6.24
CA VAL A 238 5.48 -6.58 6.90
C VAL A 238 5.27 -5.20 6.29
N ALA A 239 5.03 -4.21 7.15
CA ALA A 239 5.01 -2.83 6.71
C ALA A 239 6.43 -2.31 6.57
N HIS A 240 6.91 -2.22 5.34
CA HIS A 240 8.22 -1.64 5.03
C HIS A 240 8.13 -0.14 4.76
N PHE A 241 8.99 0.63 5.43
CA PHE A 241 9.14 2.07 5.24
C PHE A 241 10.56 2.39 4.81
N GLY A 242 10.75 2.78 3.56
CA GLY A 242 11.93 3.52 3.12
C GLY A 242 11.83 4.97 3.58
N LEU A 243 12.94 5.53 4.07
CA LEU A 243 12.93 6.82 4.78
C LEU A 243 13.95 7.82 4.22
N GLY A 244 14.79 7.43 3.27
CA GLY A 244 15.91 8.26 2.81
C GLY A 244 16.78 8.67 3.97
N SER A 245 16.91 9.98 4.24
CA SER A 245 17.60 10.50 5.43
C SER A 245 16.66 10.82 6.61
N ASP A 246 15.36 10.55 6.49
CA ASP A 246 14.37 10.85 7.52
C ASP A 246 14.35 9.77 8.61
N MET A 247 13.64 10.04 9.70
CA MET A 247 13.50 9.16 10.86
C MET A 247 12.04 9.11 11.29
N VAL A 248 11.58 7.94 11.70
CA VAL A 248 10.26 7.77 12.31
C VAL A 248 10.31 8.23 13.77
N LYS A 249 9.30 9.01 14.18
CA LYS A 249 9.09 9.43 15.57
C LYS A 249 8.03 8.61 16.27
N VAL A 250 6.93 8.34 15.57
CA VAL A 250 5.77 7.64 16.12
C VAL A 250 5.34 6.57 15.14
N LEU A 251 5.04 5.39 15.67
CA LEU A 251 4.31 4.34 14.99
C LEU A 251 2.89 4.28 15.55
N GLU A 252 1.94 4.24 14.65
CA GLU A 252 0.56 3.87 14.94
C GLU A 252 0.21 2.60 14.19
N VAL A 253 -0.40 1.64 14.88
CA VAL A 253 -0.95 0.42 14.26
C VAL A 253 -2.43 0.37 14.61
N SER A 254 -3.28 0.25 13.60
CA SER A 254 -4.72 0.03 13.77
C SER A 254 -5.12 -1.32 13.18
N TRP A 255 -5.88 -2.11 13.92
CA TRP A 255 -6.38 -3.42 13.53
C TRP A 255 -7.80 -3.35 12.95
N PRO A 256 -8.24 -4.37 12.18
CA PRO A 256 -9.56 -4.41 11.54
C PRO A 256 -10.77 -4.28 12.48
N ASP A 257 -10.61 -4.59 13.77
CA ASP A 257 -11.65 -4.46 14.79
C ASP A 257 -11.75 -3.04 15.38
N GLY A 258 -10.88 -2.13 14.94
CA GLY A 258 -10.77 -0.77 15.42
C GLY A 258 -9.81 -0.58 16.59
N SER A 259 -9.22 -1.66 17.12
CA SER A 259 -8.16 -1.57 18.14
C SER A 259 -6.97 -0.82 17.56
N THR A 260 -6.29 -0.01 18.37
CA THR A 260 -5.16 0.84 17.92
C THR A 260 -4.08 0.92 19.00
N ILE A 261 -2.82 0.94 18.59
CA ILE A 261 -1.66 1.30 19.42
C ILE A 261 -0.96 2.49 18.78
N THR A 262 -0.52 3.44 19.61
CA THR A 262 0.37 4.53 19.19
C THR A 262 1.54 4.60 20.15
N ARG A 263 2.78 4.60 19.64
CA ARG A 263 3.98 4.72 20.47
C ARG A 263 5.10 5.45 19.77
N THR A 264 6.01 6.01 20.56
CA THR A 264 7.26 6.54 20.02
C THR A 264 8.20 5.41 19.59
N VAL A 265 8.94 5.66 18.51
CA VAL A 265 10.08 4.81 18.10
C VAL A 265 11.23 5.04 19.06
N GLN A 266 11.79 3.96 19.59
CA GLN A 266 12.86 3.97 20.58
C GLN A 266 14.22 4.12 19.91
N ALA A 267 15.21 4.56 20.68
CA ALA A 267 16.60 4.59 20.22
C ALA A 267 17.05 3.16 19.84
N GLY A 268 17.58 3.01 18.62
CA GLY A 268 18.03 1.72 18.09
C GLY A 268 16.98 0.93 17.29
N GLU A 269 15.72 1.36 17.25
CA GLU A 269 14.69 0.70 16.41
C GLU A 269 14.77 1.09 14.92
N MET A 270 15.36 2.26 14.60
CA MET A 270 15.58 2.66 13.22
C MET A 270 16.57 1.72 12.52
N ASN A 271 16.33 1.44 11.25
CA ASN A 271 17.09 0.48 10.44
C ASN A 271 17.06 -0.93 11.06
N SER A 272 15.87 -1.33 11.51
CA SER A 272 15.63 -2.64 12.10
C SER A 272 14.20 -3.14 11.82
N VAL A 273 13.97 -4.40 12.15
CA VAL A 273 12.64 -5.03 12.14
C VAL A 273 12.05 -4.97 13.54
N VAL A 274 10.83 -4.47 13.64
CA VAL A 274 10.15 -4.23 14.91
C VAL A 274 8.80 -4.96 14.92
N GLU A 275 8.57 -5.80 15.93
CA GLU A 275 7.25 -6.40 16.15
C GLU A 275 6.37 -5.50 17.02
N VAL A 276 5.10 -5.35 16.63
CA VAL A 276 4.09 -4.63 17.42
C VAL A 276 3.00 -5.61 17.81
N SER A 277 2.93 -5.91 19.11
CA SER A 277 1.91 -6.80 19.66
C SER A 277 0.53 -6.14 19.65
N TYR A 278 -0.51 -6.95 19.53
CA TYR A 278 -1.89 -6.52 19.71
C TYR A 278 -2.11 -5.95 21.13
N PRO A 279 -2.89 -4.86 21.29
CA PRO A 279 -3.08 -4.20 22.59
C PRO A 279 -3.78 -5.12 23.61
N ARG A 280 -3.33 -5.08 24.86
CA ARG A 280 -4.03 -5.74 25.96
C ARG A 280 -5.28 -4.94 26.34
N GLU A 281 -6.26 -5.60 26.94
CA GLU A 281 -7.48 -4.95 27.41
C GLU A 281 -7.15 -3.82 28.41
N GLY A 282 -7.61 -2.60 28.12
CA GLY A 282 -7.32 -1.39 28.92
C GLY A 282 -5.97 -0.72 28.64
N GLU A 283 -5.15 -1.26 27.75
CA GLU A 283 -3.88 -0.66 27.34
C GLU A 283 -4.12 0.49 26.35
N MET A 284 -4.12 1.73 26.85
CA MET A 284 -4.08 2.93 26.02
C MET A 284 -2.71 3.59 26.14
N PHE A 285 -1.93 3.56 25.06
CA PHE A 285 -0.76 4.40 24.94
C PHE A 285 -1.19 5.74 24.35
N THR A 286 -1.12 6.79 25.16
CA THR A 286 -1.38 8.15 24.74
C THR A 286 -0.07 8.90 24.58
N LEU A 287 0.10 9.55 23.43
CA LEU A 287 1.14 10.56 23.31
C LEU A 287 0.82 11.72 24.27
N ALA A 288 1.86 12.23 24.93
CA ALA A 288 1.75 13.26 25.96
C ALA A 288 2.01 14.67 25.41
N SER A 289 2.67 14.81 24.25
CA SER A 289 3.12 16.08 23.71
C SER A 289 3.18 16.10 22.19
N ASP A 290 2.79 17.23 21.59
CA ASP A 290 2.93 17.53 20.16
C ASP A 290 4.35 17.37 19.64
N THR A 291 5.37 17.55 20.50
CA THR A 291 6.79 17.38 20.13
C THR A 291 7.14 15.94 19.78
N GLN A 292 6.28 14.99 20.16
CA GLN A 292 6.41 13.58 19.80
C GLN A 292 5.90 13.34 18.38
N CYS A 293 4.99 14.16 17.87
CA CYS A 293 4.52 14.08 16.50
C CYS A 293 5.50 14.80 15.56
N GLY A 294 5.71 14.20 14.38
CA GLY A 294 6.51 14.77 13.30
C GLY A 294 6.07 16.17 12.85
N LYS A 295 6.89 16.83 12.05
CA LYS A 295 6.55 18.16 11.50
C LYS A 295 5.20 18.11 10.76
N GLY A 296 4.31 19.04 11.10
CA GLY A 296 2.96 19.13 10.50
C GLY A 296 1.86 18.41 11.29
N PHE A 297 2.21 17.69 12.36
CA PHE A 297 1.27 16.95 13.19
C PHE A 297 1.23 17.49 14.62
N VAL A 298 0.14 17.19 15.34
CA VAL A 298 -0.10 17.49 16.76
C VAL A 298 -0.75 16.29 17.42
N VAL A 299 -0.64 16.18 18.74
CA VAL A 299 -1.35 15.16 19.49
C VAL A 299 -2.82 15.59 19.66
N LYS A 300 -3.75 14.80 19.14
CA LYS A 300 -5.19 14.89 19.40
C LYS A 300 -5.69 13.58 19.96
N ASN A 301 -6.30 13.61 21.14
CA ASN A 301 -6.79 12.43 21.85
C ASN A 301 -5.71 11.33 22.04
N GLY A 302 -4.44 11.70 22.17
CA GLY A 302 -3.32 10.75 22.33
C GLY A 302 -2.72 10.23 21.02
N HIS A 303 -3.25 10.65 19.85
CA HIS A 303 -2.80 10.22 18.52
C HIS A 303 -2.23 11.40 17.70
N CYS A 304 -1.33 11.13 16.76
CA CYS A 304 -0.87 12.17 15.84
C CYS A 304 -1.95 12.48 14.79
N ALA A 305 -2.37 13.74 14.72
CA ALA A 305 -3.29 14.24 13.73
C ALA A 305 -2.70 15.46 13.02
N GLY A 306 -3.03 15.65 11.73
CA GLY A 306 -2.58 16.82 10.99
C GLY A 306 -3.01 18.12 11.66
N ARG A 307 -2.13 19.13 11.67
CA ARG A 307 -2.50 20.50 12.05
C ARG A 307 -3.53 20.99 11.04
N GLN A 308 -4.80 21.08 11.43
CA GLN A 308 -5.79 21.79 10.61
C GLN A 308 -5.28 23.23 10.40
N THR A 309 -4.93 23.58 9.17
CA THR A 309 -4.86 24.98 8.79
C THR A 309 -6.27 25.54 8.91
N LEU A 310 -6.43 26.59 9.72
CA LEU A 310 -7.64 27.39 9.78
C LEU A 310 -7.95 27.95 8.39
N SER A 311 -8.71 27.21 7.60
CA SER A 311 -9.50 27.73 6.49
C SER A 311 -10.69 26.79 6.26
N ASN A 312 -11.88 27.34 6.53
CA ASN A 312 -13.23 26.81 6.33
C ASN A 312 -13.90 26.17 7.55
N LEU A 313 -14.10 26.99 8.58
CA LEU A 313 -15.44 27.12 9.14
C LEU A 313 -16.39 27.52 8.01
N LEU A 314 -17.26 26.61 7.56
CA LEU A 314 -18.67 26.82 7.18
C LEU A 314 -19.14 25.65 6.29
N ASN A 315 -20.29 25.10 6.69
CA ASN A 315 -21.12 24.11 6.00
C ASN A 315 -20.81 22.62 6.24
N GLU A 316 -20.88 22.17 7.50
CA GLU A 316 -21.59 20.91 7.76
C GLU A 316 -23.10 21.18 7.59
N MET A 317 -23.59 21.01 6.37
CA MET A 317 -25.03 20.96 6.14
C MET A 317 -25.57 19.68 6.77
N LYS A 318 -26.32 19.88 7.86
CA LYS A 318 -27.38 18.97 8.30
C LYS A 318 -28.28 18.67 7.12
N TYR A 319 -28.43 17.39 6.79
CA TYR A 319 -29.66 16.92 6.15
C TYR A 319 -30.20 15.72 6.93
N SER A 320 -31.30 16.00 7.63
CA SER A 320 -32.39 15.07 7.87
C SER A 320 -33.12 14.84 6.55
N PHE A 321 -33.68 13.66 6.31
CA PHE A 321 -35.13 13.46 6.13
C PHE A 321 -35.45 11.97 5.86
N ILE A 322 -36.42 11.49 6.66
CA ILE A 322 -37.44 10.42 6.50
C ILE A 322 -36.99 9.09 5.87
#